data_AF-A0A3R7YG05-F1
#
_entry.id   AF-A0A3R7YG05-F1
#
_cell.length_a   1.000
_cell.length_b   1.000
_cell.length_c   1.000
_cell.angle_alpha   90.00
_cell.angle_beta   90.00
_cell.angle_gamma   90.00
#
_symmetry.space_group_name_H-M   'P 1'
#
loop_
_entity.id
_entity.type
_entity.pdbx_description
1 polymer ?
#
loop_
_entity_poly.entity_id
_entity_poly.type
_entity_poly.pdbx_seq_one_letter_code
_entity_poly.pdbx_strand_id
1 'polypeptide(L)'
;MDRTATMMQQHCMRCRNIGTSLDESYVNVNATSVHMPPSASMSLSVMRDRESSHADVSSHVKKIQRLHAISESITASATTSLPAMCPECLQILTQMLEKSDARARQEKKALAAFIATVPKPVRSSSIKSPSPAPSFRPADPSLVAIHDERMSIQVELQQLQDELRGVEVEEAAMWARINDELMAVDVAHDARDASVARLLEMESRLHIIRRMNVWNDAFYIWHKGPFGTINGFCLGRLPRHHIDWHEINAGWGDVALVVVLLMETMDIPIRDFQVVPLGSYSKIRRLHPSPTMEYA
;
A
#
# COMPACT_ATOMS: atom_id res chain seq x y z
N MET A 1 27.78 -15.57 -7.34
CA MET A 1 26.98 -15.55 -6.11
C MET A 1 27.42 -14.33 -5.33
N ASP A 2 26.84 -13.17 -5.61
CA ASP A 2 27.02 -11.97 -4.80
C ASP A 2 25.63 -11.39 -4.56
N ARG A 3 25.13 -11.57 -3.34
CA ARG A 3 23.89 -10.94 -2.87
C ARG A 3 24.29 -9.66 -2.15
N THR A 4 24.27 -8.55 -2.88
CA THR A 4 24.25 -7.21 -2.30
C THR A 4 22.90 -7.00 -1.62
N ALA A 5 22.86 -7.21 -0.30
CA ALA A 5 21.74 -6.82 0.54
C ALA A 5 21.73 -5.29 0.65
N THR A 6 20.89 -4.65 -0.15
CA THR A 6 20.57 -3.23 -0.03
C THR A 6 19.86 -3.01 1.30
N MET A 7 20.60 -2.64 2.37
CA MET A 7 19.99 -2.17 3.61
C MET A 7 19.25 -0.87 3.31
N MET A 8 17.92 -0.94 3.38
CA MET A 8 17.02 0.21 3.44
C MET A 8 17.49 1.15 4.57
N GLN A 9 18.09 2.29 4.21
CA GLN A 9 18.32 3.40 5.14
C GLN A 9 16.96 3.98 5.55
N GLN A 10 16.35 3.39 6.57
CA GLN A 10 15.23 4.00 7.29
C GLN A 10 15.80 5.20 8.07
N HIS A 11 15.67 6.38 7.47
CA HIS A 11 16.12 7.62 8.08
C HIS A 11 15.22 7.94 9.28
N CYS A 12 15.81 8.04 10.47
CA CYS A 12 15.11 8.49 11.67
C CYS A 12 14.49 9.88 11.44
N MET A 13 13.22 10.06 11.83
CA MET A 13 12.48 11.33 11.63
C MET A 13 13.20 12.55 12.21
N ARG A 14 14.02 12.37 13.25
CA ARG A 14 14.77 13.46 13.90
C ARG A 14 16.15 13.69 13.28
N CYS A 15 16.86 12.64 12.88
CA CYS A 15 18.16 12.77 12.17
C CYS A 15 18.02 13.37 10.78
N ARG A 16 16.84 13.26 10.15
CA ARG A 16 16.56 13.85 8.83
C ARG A 16 16.57 15.40 8.85
N ASN A 17 16.39 16.02 10.01
CA ASN A 17 16.13 17.47 10.13
C ASN A 17 17.22 18.28 10.86
N ILE A 18 18.37 17.73 11.24
CA ILE A 18 19.34 18.45 12.07
C ILE A 18 20.56 18.88 11.25
N GLY A 19 20.43 20.08 10.66
CA GLY A 19 21.54 20.94 10.24
C GLY A 19 21.68 22.19 11.11
N THR A 20 20.93 22.34 12.21
CA THR A 20 20.97 23.55 13.04
C THR A 20 20.99 23.21 14.53
N SER A 21 22.03 23.75 15.19
CA SER A 21 22.19 23.96 16.62
C SER A 21 20.86 24.13 17.37
N LEU A 22 20.63 23.28 18.37
CA LEU A 22 19.47 23.34 19.27
C LEU A 22 19.84 24.12 20.54
N ASP A 23 19.75 25.45 20.47
CA ASP A 23 19.46 26.23 21.67
C ASP A 23 17.93 26.31 21.82
N GLU A 24 17.48 25.92 23.02
CA GLU A 24 16.15 26.07 23.61
C GLU A 24 14.98 26.43 22.66
N SER A 25 14.39 25.43 21.99
CA SER A 25 13.03 25.56 21.45
C SER A 25 12.08 24.58 22.14
N TYR A 26 11.00 25.14 22.69
CA TYR A 26 9.95 24.43 23.40
C TYR A 26 9.14 23.61 22.38
N VAL A 27 9.38 22.30 22.30
CA VAL A 27 8.59 21.42 21.42
C VAL A 27 7.21 21.23 22.04
N ASN A 28 6.20 21.86 21.45
CA ASN A 28 4.79 21.63 21.79
C ASN A 28 4.33 20.29 21.20
N VAL A 29 4.42 19.24 22.00
CA VAL A 29 4.17 17.84 21.58
C VAL A 29 2.68 17.54 21.30
N ASN A 30 1.78 18.50 21.56
CA ASN A 30 0.34 18.33 21.26
C ASN A 30 -0.02 18.54 19.78
N ALA A 31 0.92 18.98 18.93
CA ALA A 31 0.67 19.24 17.51
C ALA A 31 0.98 18.03 16.59
N THR A 32 0.78 16.80 17.08
CA THR A 32 0.86 15.63 16.20
C THR A 32 -0.52 15.44 15.55
N SER A 33 -0.81 16.17 14.47
CA SER A 33 -1.94 15.82 13.61
C SER A 33 -1.58 14.52 12.88
N VAL A 34 -2.11 13.42 13.39
CA VAL A 34 -2.02 12.12 12.72
C VAL A 34 -3.07 12.13 11.60
N HIS A 35 -2.62 12.21 10.35
CA HIS A 35 -3.45 11.82 9.21
C HIS A 35 -3.51 10.29 9.22
N MET A 36 -4.66 9.73 9.60
CA MET A 36 -4.90 8.29 9.61
C MET A 36 -5.48 7.85 8.26
N PRO A 37 -5.03 6.75 7.63
CA PRO A 37 -5.75 6.10 6.54
C PRO A 37 -6.88 5.21 7.11
N PRO A 38 -8.00 5.02 6.38
CA PRO A 38 -9.16 4.30 6.90
C PRO A 38 -9.02 2.80 6.61
N SER A 39 -8.43 2.02 7.52
CA SER A 39 -8.63 0.56 7.61
C SER A 39 -7.81 -0.05 8.75
N ALA A 40 -8.44 -0.22 9.93
CA ALA A 40 -8.20 -1.32 10.86
C ALA A 40 -9.00 -1.09 12.15
N SER A 41 -10.14 -1.74 12.25
CA SER A 41 -10.89 -1.93 13.50
C SER A 41 -10.22 -3.01 14.34
N MET A 42 -9.48 -2.63 15.39
CA MET A 42 -9.08 -3.54 16.47
C MET A 42 -8.98 -2.78 17.80
N SER A 43 -10.07 -2.86 18.57
CA SER A 43 -10.14 -2.98 20.04
C SER A 43 -9.03 -2.37 20.92
N LEU A 44 -9.27 -1.14 21.39
CA LEU A 44 -8.62 -0.58 22.58
C LEU A 44 -9.45 -0.95 23.82
N SER A 45 -9.09 -2.03 24.51
CA SER A 45 -9.85 -2.55 25.66
C SER A 45 -8.97 -2.85 26.87
N VAL A 46 -8.11 -1.92 27.30
CA VAL A 46 -7.26 -2.01 28.50
C VAL A 46 -6.86 -0.54 28.81
N MET A 47 -7.20 0.18 29.87
CA MET A 47 -7.73 -0.09 31.21
C MET A 47 -8.67 1.05 31.64
N ARG A 48 -9.84 0.69 32.16
CA ARG A 48 -10.74 1.61 32.87
C ARG A 48 -10.19 1.83 34.28
N ASP A 49 -10.06 3.09 34.66
CA ASP A 49 -9.62 3.55 35.98
C ASP A 49 -10.40 2.88 37.11
N ARG A 50 -9.67 2.38 38.11
CA ARG A 50 -10.20 2.10 39.44
C ARG A 50 -9.66 3.18 40.36
N GLU A 51 -10.54 4.07 40.81
CA GLU A 51 -10.21 5.10 41.80
C GLU A 51 -9.66 4.45 43.08
N SER A 52 -8.51 4.92 43.54
CA SER A 52 -8.10 4.78 44.93
C SER A 52 -7.46 6.07 45.42
N SER A 53 -8.02 6.58 46.51
CA SER A 53 -7.69 7.80 47.22
C SER A 53 -6.29 7.83 47.83
N HIS A 54 -5.84 9.07 48.12
CA HIS A 54 -4.79 9.45 49.07
C HIS A 54 -3.32 9.22 48.65
N ALA A 55 -2.82 10.17 47.84
CA ALA A 55 -1.54 10.88 47.96
C ALA A 55 -1.16 11.38 46.56
N ASP A 56 -1.41 12.66 46.28
CA ASP A 56 -1.13 13.25 44.97
C ASP A 56 0.37 13.23 44.66
N VAL A 57 0.79 12.19 43.96
CA VAL A 57 1.89 12.32 43.02
C VAL A 57 1.43 13.35 41.99
N SER A 58 2.09 14.52 41.97
CA SER A 58 1.76 15.67 41.11
C SER A 58 1.30 15.21 39.73
N SER A 59 0.24 15.80 39.19
CA SER A 59 -0.29 15.51 37.84
C SER A 59 0.81 15.47 36.78
N HIS A 60 1.89 16.24 36.99
CA HIS A 60 3.09 16.26 36.16
C HIS A 60 3.89 14.95 36.24
N VAL A 61 4.02 14.33 37.41
CA VAL A 61 4.69 13.03 37.59
C VAL A 61 3.84 11.90 37.01
N LYS A 62 2.50 11.96 37.15
CA LYS A 62 1.59 11.02 36.48
C LYS A 62 1.72 11.12 34.95
N LYS A 63 1.87 12.34 34.42
CA LYS A 63 2.12 12.59 32.99
C LYS A 63 3.48 12.05 32.54
N ILE A 64 4.53 12.21 33.35
CA ILE A 64 5.87 11.67 33.09
C ILE A 64 5.87 10.14 33.13
N GLN A 65 5.21 9.51 34.11
CA GLN A 65 5.08 8.05 34.20
C GLN A 65 4.35 7.46 33.00
N ARG A 66 3.29 8.13 32.52
CA ARG A 66 2.60 7.73 31.28
C ARG A 66 3.51 7.81 30.07
N LEU A 67 4.32 8.87 29.95
CA LEU A 67 5.27 9.01 28.84
C LEU A 67 6.39 7.97 28.89
N HIS A 68 6.86 7.61 30.08
CA HIS A 68 7.87 6.55 30.28
C HIS A 68 7.30 5.16 29.94
N ALA A 69 6.06 4.87 30.34
CA ALA A 69 5.37 3.64 29.98
C ALA A 69 5.14 3.54 28.45
N ILE A 70 4.84 4.68 27.80
CA ILE A 70 4.72 4.75 26.35
C ILE A 70 6.08 4.47 25.69
N SER A 71 7.18 5.06 26.17
CA SER A 71 8.51 4.81 25.58
C SER A 71 8.95 3.34 25.76
N GLU A 72 8.67 2.73 26.92
CA GLU A 72 8.92 1.30 27.17
C GLU A 72 8.03 0.39 26.30
N SER A 73 6.77 0.77 26.07
CA SER A 73 5.88 0.00 25.18
C SER A 73 6.35 0.03 23.71
N ILE A 74 6.94 1.16 23.30
CA ILE A 74 7.52 1.34 21.96
C ILE A 74 8.80 0.51 21.81
N THR A 75 9.62 0.38 22.87
CA THR A 75 10.82 -0.47 22.82
C THR A 75 10.52 -1.97 22.95
N ALA A 76 9.47 -2.35 23.68
CA ALA A 76 9.06 -3.74 23.85
C ALA A 76 8.33 -4.33 22.61
N SER A 77 7.69 -3.48 21.80
CA SER A 77 6.88 -3.91 20.64
C SER A 77 7.66 -3.80 19.33
N ALA A 78 8.66 -4.65 19.13
CA ALA A 78 9.46 -4.72 17.90
C ALA A 78 8.70 -5.20 16.64
N THR A 79 7.37 -5.35 16.68
CA THR A 79 6.58 -6.00 15.61
C THR A 79 5.54 -5.10 14.94
N THR A 80 5.38 -3.83 15.35
CA THR A 80 4.45 -2.92 14.67
C THR A 80 5.19 -1.68 14.15
N SER A 81 5.07 -1.42 12.85
CA SER A 81 5.75 -0.36 12.12
C SER A 81 5.25 1.04 12.52
N LEU A 82 5.71 1.53 13.67
CA LEU A 82 5.76 2.97 13.99
C LEU A 82 7.14 3.51 13.59
N PRO A 83 7.29 4.81 13.25
CA PRO A 83 8.58 5.38 12.90
C PRO A 83 9.55 5.29 14.09
N ALA A 84 10.40 4.27 14.08
CA ALA A 84 11.35 4.01 15.15
C ALA A 84 12.36 5.17 15.24
N MET A 85 12.43 5.81 16.41
CA MET A 85 13.56 6.68 16.71
C MET A 85 14.83 5.83 16.76
N CYS A 86 15.94 6.30 16.20
CA CYS A 86 17.20 5.59 16.33
C CYS A 86 17.65 5.58 17.80
N PRO A 87 18.48 4.60 18.23
CA PRO A 87 18.93 4.50 19.62
C PRO A 87 19.63 5.78 20.11
N GLU A 88 20.34 6.50 19.24
CA GLU A 88 20.98 7.77 19.55
C GLU A 88 19.95 8.89 19.83
N CYS A 89 18.91 9.00 19.01
CA CYS A 89 17.84 9.99 19.24
C CYS A 89 17.00 9.67 20.48
N LEU A 90 16.80 8.38 20.76
CA LEU A 90 16.14 7.93 21.97
C LEU A 90 16.98 8.31 23.21
N GLN A 91 18.30 8.12 23.15
CA GLN A 91 19.21 8.47 24.23
C GLN A 91 19.29 9.98 24.48
N ILE A 92 19.22 10.80 23.43
CA ILE A 92 19.14 12.27 23.57
C ILE A 92 17.80 12.66 24.23
N LEU A 93 16.69 12.02 23.84
CA LEU A 93 15.37 12.29 24.39
C LEU A 93 15.28 11.89 25.88
N THR A 94 15.85 10.75 26.26
CA THR A 94 15.90 10.33 27.67
C THR A 94 16.76 11.29 28.51
N GLN A 95 17.93 11.71 28.01
CA GLN A 95 18.77 12.70 28.70
C GLN A 95 18.06 14.06 28.87
N MET A 96 17.32 14.52 27.86
CA MET A 96 16.52 15.74 27.96
C MET A 96 15.41 15.62 29.02
N LEU A 97 14.73 14.48 29.07
CA LEU A 97 13.68 14.22 30.06
C LEU A 97 14.25 14.17 31.48
N GLU A 98 15.38 13.51 31.68
CA GLU A 98 16.07 13.45 32.98
C GLU A 98 16.49 14.86 33.45
N LYS A 99 17.03 15.69 32.55
CA LYS A 99 17.37 17.09 32.84
C LYS A 99 16.14 17.91 33.22
N SER A 100 15.00 17.68 32.56
CA SER A 100 13.74 18.36 32.87
C SER A 100 13.16 17.97 34.23
N ASP A 101 13.26 16.68 34.61
CA ASP A 101 12.82 16.19 35.92
C ASP A 101 13.71 16.76 37.04
N ALA A 102 15.02 16.81 36.82
CA ALA A 102 15.95 17.45 37.75
C ALA A 102 15.60 18.93 37.99
N ARG A 103 15.26 19.69 36.93
CA ARG A 103 14.85 21.10 37.03
C ARG A 103 13.53 21.26 37.81
N ALA A 104 12.51 20.47 37.47
CA ALA A 104 11.22 20.51 38.16
C ALA A 104 11.34 20.14 39.65
N ARG A 105 12.18 19.17 39.99
CA ARG A 105 12.47 18.81 41.39
C ARG A 105 13.20 19.92 42.13
N GLN A 106 14.12 20.63 41.48
CA GLN A 106 14.81 21.78 42.05
C GLN A 106 13.85 22.96 42.32
N GLU A 107 12.98 23.28 41.37
CA GLU A 107 11.95 24.32 41.54
C GLU A 107 10.98 23.98 42.67
N LYS A 108 10.51 22.72 42.73
CA LYS A 108 9.68 22.25 43.85
C LYS A 108 10.38 22.42 45.19
N LYS A 109 11.68 22.08 45.28
CA LYS A 109 12.47 22.27 46.51
C LYS A 109 12.62 23.75 46.87
N ALA A 110 12.85 24.62 45.90
CA ALA A 110 12.96 26.06 46.10
C ALA A 110 11.63 26.67 46.57
N LEU A 111 10.50 26.31 45.95
CA LEU A 111 9.17 26.75 46.36
C LEU A 111 8.78 26.21 47.75
N ALA A 112 9.11 24.95 48.04
CA ALA A 112 8.89 24.37 49.37
C ALA A 112 9.73 25.08 50.45
N ALA A 113 10.99 25.42 50.15
CA ALA A 113 11.83 26.22 51.04
C ALA A 113 11.26 27.63 51.23
N PHE A 114 10.79 28.29 50.16
CA PHE A 114 10.14 29.59 50.23
C PHE A 114 8.89 29.56 51.13
N ILE A 115 8.01 28.58 50.93
CA ILE A 115 6.80 28.39 51.76
C ILE A 115 7.18 28.09 53.22
N ALA A 116 8.27 27.36 53.47
CA ALA A 116 8.75 27.10 54.83
C ALA A 116 9.34 28.35 55.51
N THR A 117 9.88 29.30 54.74
CA THR A 117 10.39 30.59 55.24
C THR A 117 9.29 31.66 55.41
N VAL A 118 8.11 31.48 54.80
CA VAL A 118 6.96 32.33 55.09
C VAL A 118 6.53 32.07 56.55
N PRO A 119 6.56 33.07 57.44
CA PRO A 119 6.14 32.89 58.82
C PRO A 119 4.70 32.37 58.86
N LYS A 120 4.48 31.16 59.38
CA LYS A 120 3.14 30.71 59.75
C LYS A 120 2.57 31.76 60.70
N PRO A 121 1.33 32.27 60.50
CA PRO A 121 0.78 33.30 61.37
C PRO A 121 0.76 32.77 62.80
N VAL A 122 1.64 33.34 63.63
CA VAL A 122 1.65 33.11 65.07
C VAL A 122 0.32 33.67 65.55
N ARG A 123 -0.55 32.80 66.08
CA ARG A 123 -1.67 33.21 66.92
C ARG A 123 -1.09 33.83 68.19
N SER A 124 -0.69 35.10 68.12
CA SER A 124 -0.38 35.91 69.29
C SER A 124 -1.62 36.73 69.64
N SER A 125 -2.03 36.55 70.89
CA SER A 125 -3.04 37.30 71.61
C SER A 125 -2.87 38.81 71.49
N SER A 126 -4.01 39.51 71.44
CA SER A 126 -4.19 40.93 71.79
C SER A 126 -3.87 41.98 70.72
N ILE A 127 -4.65 41.98 69.63
CA ILE A 127 -5.04 43.22 68.95
C ILE A 127 -6.53 43.11 68.62
N LYS A 128 -7.35 44.00 69.19
CA LYS A 128 -8.74 44.22 68.73
C LYS A 128 -8.66 44.81 67.31
N SER A 129 -8.59 43.97 66.29
CA SER A 129 -9.02 44.35 64.96
C SER A 129 -10.55 44.31 64.93
N PRO A 130 -11.24 45.34 64.41
CA PRO A 130 -12.65 45.20 64.14
C PRO A 130 -12.78 44.12 63.07
N SER A 131 -13.46 43.04 63.44
CA SER A 131 -14.02 42.07 62.52
C SER A 131 -14.67 42.85 61.35
N PRO A 132 -14.20 42.75 60.10
CA PRO A 132 -15.14 42.87 59.02
C PRO A 132 -15.92 41.56 59.07
N ALA A 133 -17.04 41.57 59.78
CA ALA A 133 -18.13 40.71 59.37
C ALA A 133 -18.25 40.96 57.86
N PRO A 134 -18.27 39.94 56.99
CA PRO A 134 -18.54 40.18 55.59
C PRO A 134 -19.91 40.84 55.58
N SER A 135 -19.94 42.15 55.35
CA SER A 135 -21.17 42.85 55.05
C SER A 135 -21.65 42.20 53.77
N PHE A 136 -22.60 41.29 53.90
CA PHE A 136 -23.46 40.92 52.80
C PHE A 136 -24.16 42.20 52.39
N ARG A 137 -23.51 42.95 51.50
CA ARG A 137 -24.16 44.01 50.74
C ARG A 137 -25.37 43.37 50.06
N PRO A 138 -26.55 43.99 50.07
CA PRO A 138 -27.62 43.53 49.20
C PRO A 138 -27.03 43.48 47.78
N ALA A 139 -27.18 42.35 47.09
CA ALA A 139 -26.59 42.12 45.79
C ALA A 139 -26.79 43.36 44.90
N ASP A 140 -25.69 43.95 44.42
CA ASP A 140 -25.78 45.13 43.54
C ASP A 140 -26.70 44.77 42.35
N PRO A 141 -27.72 45.58 42.02
CA PRO A 141 -28.73 45.23 41.01
C PRO A 141 -28.13 44.97 39.62
N SER A 142 -26.97 45.58 39.34
CA SER A 142 -26.18 45.32 38.13
C SER A 142 -25.64 43.88 38.06
N LEU A 143 -25.22 43.30 39.19
CA LEU A 143 -24.72 41.93 39.24
C LEU A 143 -25.83 40.89 38.99
N VAL A 144 -27.06 41.19 39.42
CA VAL A 144 -28.22 40.32 39.17
C VAL A 144 -28.60 40.33 37.68
N ALA A 145 -28.65 41.51 37.05
CA ALA A 145 -28.93 41.61 35.61
C ALA A 145 -27.89 40.87 34.75
N ILE A 146 -26.60 41.01 35.06
CA ILE A 146 -25.52 40.29 34.37
C ILE A 146 -25.63 38.77 34.61
N HIS A 147 -26.08 38.35 35.79
CA HIS A 147 -26.29 36.94 36.10
C HIS A 147 -27.43 36.36 35.27
N ASP A 148 -28.56 37.07 35.17
CA ASP A 148 -29.72 36.63 34.38
C ASP A 148 -29.39 36.57 32.88
N GLU A 149 -28.63 37.54 32.36
CA GLU A 149 -28.13 37.54 30.98
C GLU A 149 -27.14 36.40 30.72
N ARG A 150 -26.26 36.08 31.68
CA ARG A 150 -25.41 34.89 31.59
C ARG A 150 -26.21 33.60 31.54
N MET A 151 -27.28 33.50 32.33
CA MET A 151 -28.14 32.33 32.35
C MET A 151 -28.90 32.18 31.02
N SER A 152 -29.38 33.27 30.42
CA SER A 152 -30.04 33.22 29.10
C SER A 152 -29.07 32.80 27.99
N ILE A 153 -27.87 33.38 27.96
CA ILE A 153 -26.82 33.00 27.00
C ILE A 153 -26.42 31.54 27.17
N GLN A 154 -26.34 31.04 28.41
CA GLN A 154 -25.98 29.65 28.66
C GLN A 154 -27.05 28.67 28.17
N VAL A 155 -28.33 29.03 28.27
CA VAL A 155 -29.43 28.23 27.69
C VAL A 155 -29.37 28.24 26.16
N GLU A 156 -29.13 29.40 25.55
CA GLU A 156 -29.01 29.53 24.09
C GLU A 156 -27.80 28.75 23.55
N LEU A 157 -26.65 28.81 24.24
CA LEU A 157 -25.49 28.00 23.90
C LEU A 157 -25.79 26.50 23.95
N GLN A 158 -26.57 26.05 24.93
CA GLN A 158 -26.96 24.65 25.05
C GLN A 158 -27.88 24.23 23.90
N GLN A 159 -28.83 25.09 23.50
CA GLN A 159 -29.70 24.84 22.34
C GLN A 159 -28.88 24.73 21.04
N LEU A 160 -27.96 25.68 20.81
CA LEU A 160 -27.08 25.66 19.64
C LEU A 160 -26.16 24.42 19.63
N GLN A 161 -25.70 23.96 20.79
CA GLN A 161 -24.93 22.72 20.90
C GLN A 161 -25.77 21.49 20.56
N ASP A 162 -27.05 21.46 20.93
CA ASP A 162 -27.95 20.37 20.60
C ASP A 162 -28.28 20.35 19.10
N GLU A 163 -28.51 21.52 18.51
CA GLU A 163 -28.69 21.67 17.06
C GLU A 163 -27.45 21.24 16.27
N LEU A 164 -26.26 21.68 16.70
CA LEU A 164 -24.99 21.27 16.07
C LEU A 164 -24.82 19.76 16.10
N ARG A 165 -25.09 19.12 17.25
CA ARG A 165 -25.05 17.65 17.36
C ARG A 165 -26.05 16.97 16.43
N GLY A 166 -27.24 17.56 16.23
CA GLY A 166 -28.21 17.06 15.26
C GLY A 166 -27.65 17.07 13.84
N VAL A 167 -27.06 18.20 13.43
CA VAL A 167 -26.46 18.36 12.10
C VAL A 167 -25.26 17.43 11.90
N GLU A 168 -24.39 17.26 12.90
CA GLU A 168 -23.23 16.35 12.82
C GLU A 168 -23.65 14.88 12.56
N VAL A 169 -24.76 14.44 13.16
CA VAL A 169 -25.30 13.09 12.94
C VAL A 169 -25.86 12.94 11.52
N GLU A 170 -26.56 13.95 11.02
CA GLU A 170 -27.07 13.96 9.65
C GLU A 170 -25.94 13.97 8.62
N GLU A 171 -24.89 14.77 8.85
CA GLU A 171 -23.71 14.82 8.00
C GLU A 171 -22.99 13.47 7.97
N ALA A 172 -22.78 12.84 9.13
CA ALA A 172 -22.18 11.53 9.21
C ALA A 172 -23.00 10.46 8.45
N ALA A 173 -24.33 10.52 8.54
CA ALA A 173 -25.20 9.62 7.79
C ALA A 173 -25.13 9.88 6.27
N MET A 174 -25.01 11.14 5.85
CA MET A 174 -24.84 11.51 4.45
C MET A 174 -23.49 11.02 3.91
N TRP A 175 -22.41 11.22 4.65
CA TRP A 175 -21.08 10.73 4.28
C TRP A 175 -21.03 9.21 4.16
N ALA A 176 -21.70 8.48 5.05
CA ALA A 176 -21.81 7.03 4.95
C ALA A 176 -22.49 6.62 3.63
N ARG A 177 -23.63 7.25 3.27
CA ARG A 177 -24.32 6.97 2.01
C ARG A 177 -23.48 7.31 0.78
N ILE A 178 -22.79 8.45 0.78
CA ILE A 178 -21.92 8.84 -0.34
C ILE A 178 -20.79 7.81 -0.51
N ASN A 179 -20.20 7.37 0.60
CA ASN A 179 -19.16 6.36 0.57
C ASN A 179 -19.69 5.02 0.00
N ASP A 180 -20.88 4.59 0.41
CA ASP A 180 -21.51 3.37 -0.11
C ASP A 180 -21.75 3.45 -1.63
N GLU A 181 -22.26 4.58 -2.12
CA GLU A 181 -22.47 4.82 -3.55
C GLU A 181 -21.13 4.88 -4.32
N LEU A 182 -20.11 5.53 -3.76
CA LEU A 182 -18.78 5.58 -4.36
C LEU A 182 -18.19 4.17 -4.50
N MET A 183 -18.29 3.35 -3.45
CA MET A 183 -17.84 1.96 -3.48
C MET A 183 -18.62 1.15 -4.52
N ALA A 184 -19.93 1.37 -4.67
CA ALA A 184 -20.72 0.69 -5.69
C ALA A 184 -20.27 1.06 -7.12
N VAL A 185 -19.97 2.34 -7.36
CA VAL A 185 -19.45 2.82 -8.64
C VAL A 185 -18.07 2.23 -8.93
N ASP A 186 -17.17 2.21 -7.95
CA ASP A 186 -15.83 1.65 -8.11
C ASP A 186 -15.88 0.16 -8.44
N VAL A 187 -16.73 -0.62 -7.76
CA VAL A 187 -16.94 -2.04 -8.09
C VAL A 187 -17.48 -2.22 -9.51
N ALA A 188 -18.40 -1.37 -9.96
CA ALA A 188 -18.91 -1.41 -11.32
C ALA A 188 -17.84 -1.06 -12.36
N HIS A 189 -16.98 -0.09 -12.07
CA HIS A 189 -15.83 0.26 -12.90
C HIS A 189 -14.81 -0.86 -12.98
N ASP A 190 -14.44 -1.47 -11.86
CA ASP A 190 -13.52 -2.61 -11.82
C ASP A 190 -14.06 -3.79 -12.66
N ALA A 191 -15.36 -4.09 -12.54
CA ALA A 191 -16.00 -5.13 -13.33
C ALA A 191 -15.99 -4.82 -14.84
N ARG A 192 -16.25 -3.56 -15.21
CA ARG A 192 -16.16 -3.10 -16.60
C ARG A 192 -14.73 -3.22 -17.12
N ASP A 193 -13.76 -2.74 -16.37
CA ASP A 193 -12.37 -2.68 -16.80
C ASP A 193 -11.77 -4.10 -16.92
N ALA A 194 -12.13 -5.00 -16.02
CA ALA A 194 -11.81 -6.43 -16.15
C ALA A 194 -12.42 -7.06 -17.41
N SER A 195 -13.64 -6.66 -17.79
CA SER A 195 -14.30 -7.13 -19.00
C SER A 195 -13.64 -6.57 -20.26
N VAL A 196 -13.27 -5.29 -20.27
CA VAL A 196 -12.55 -4.64 -21.36
C VAL A 196 -11.17 -5.27 -21.56
N ALA A 197 -10.42 -5.49 -20.48
CA ALA A 197 -9.12 -6.16 -20.55
C ALA A 197 -9.23 -7.56 -21.20
N ARG A 198 -10.27 -8.32 -20.84
CA ARG A 198 -10.54 -9.62 -21.45
C ARG A 198 -10.87 -9.51 -22.93
N LEU A 199 -11.69 -8.53 -23.33
CA LEU A 199 -12.01 -8.30 -24.74
C LEU A 199 -10.76 -8.00 -25.57
N LEU A 200 -9.88 -7.13 -25.07
CA LEU A 200 -8.61 -6.79 -25.73
C LEU A 200 -7.71 -8.02 -25.89
N GLU A 201 -7.62 -8.87 -24.86
CA GLU A 201 -6.88 -10.12 -24.95
C GLU A 201 -7.46 -11.06 -26.01
N MET A 202 -8.79 -11.24 -26.02
CA MET A 202 -9.45 -12.09 -27.01
C MET A 202 -9.29 -11.55 -28.42
N GLU A 203 -9.36 -10.23 -28.62
CA GLU A 203 -9.13 -9.59 -29.91
C GLU A 203 -7.70 -9.82 -30.40
N SER A 204 -6.70 -9.68 -29.53
CA SER A 204 -5.30 -9.99 -29.85
C SER A 204 -5.12 -11.45 -30.24
N ARG A 205 -5.72 -12.39 -29.50
CA ARG A 205 -5.71 -13.83 -29.82
C ARG A 205 -6.38 -14.11 -31.17
N LEU A 206 -7.53 -13.50 -31.43
CA LEU A 206 -8.24 -13.64 -32.71
C LEU A 206 -7.41 -13.11 -33.87
N HIS A 207 -6.69 -12.01 -33.67
CA HIS A 207 -5.80 -11.45 -34.69
C HIS A 207 -4.65 -12.40 -35.04
N ILE A 208 -4.07 -13.07 -34.05
CA ILE A 208 -3.05 -14.10 -34.27
C ILE A 208 -3.65 -15.28 -35.04
N ILE A 209 -4.79 -15.82 -34.60
CA ILE A 209 -5.45 -16.96 -35.24
C ILE A 209 -5.83 -16.64 -36.68
N ARG A 210 -6.32 -15.44 -36.97
CA ARG A 210 -6.67 -15.00 -38.34
C ARG A 210 -5.46 -14.93 -39.27
N ARG A 211 -4.28 -14.64 -38.73
CA ARG A 211 -3.01 -14.59 -39.48
C ARG A 211 -2.35 -15.97 -39.59
N MET A 212 -2.71 -16.89 -38.71
CA MET A 212 -2.16 -18.23 -38.66
C MET A 212 -2.76 -19.07 -39.80
N ASN A 213 -1.98 -19.24 -40.86
CA ASN A 213 -2.34 -20.16 -41.93
C ASN A 213 -1.78 -21.54 -41.57
N VAL A 214 -2.66 -22.46 -41.17
CA VAL A 214 -2.32 -23.83 -40.76
C VAL A 214 -1.49 -24.55 -41.82
N TRP A 215 -1.70 -24.25 -43.11
CA TRP A 215 -0.93 -24.82 -44.22
C TRP A 215 0.53 -24.39 -44.20
N ASN A 216 0.78 -23.10 -43.95
CA ASN A 216 2.14 -22.56 -43.88
C ASN A 216 2.87 -23.02 -42.60
N ASP A 217 2.14 -23.25 -41.51
CA ASP A 217 2.71 -23.77 -40.27
C ASP A 217 3.03 -25.27 -40.35
N ALA A 218 2.18 -26.06 -41.04
CA ALA A 218 2.41 -27.48 -41.25
C ALA A 218 3.52 -27.76 -42.28
N PHE A 219 3.62 -26.91 -43.30
CA PHE A 219 4.59 -27.04 -44.39
C PHE A 219 5.28 -25.71 -44.64
N TYR A 220 6.29 -25.42 -43.82
CA TYR A 220 7.05 -24.18 -43.90
C TYR A 220 8.06 -24.25 -45.04
N ILE A 221 7.70 -23.68 -46.18
CA ILE A 221 8.57 -23.58 -47.36
C ILE A 221 9.36 -22.26 -47.30
N TRP A 222 10.67 -22.37 -47.27
CA TRP A 222 11.59 -21.23 -47.16
C TRP A 222 12.88 -21.46 -47.95
N HIS A 223 13.90 -20.66 -47.71
CA HIS A 223 15.22 -20.83 -48.30
C HIS A 223 16.34 -20.66 -47.26
N LYS A 224 17.41 -21.44 -47.41
CA LYS A 224 18.63 -21.34 -46.62
C LYS A 224 19.82 -21.20 -47.56
N GLY A 225 20.28 -19.96 -47.73
CA GLY A 225 21.33 -19.65 -48.72
C GLY A 225 20.85 -19.98 -50.14
N PRO A 226 21.57 -20.84 -50.89
CA PRO A 226 21.19 -21.22 -52.25
C PRO A 226 20.14 -22.35 -52.34
N PHE A 227 19.72 -22.93 -51.21
CA PHE A 227 18.78 -24.06 -51.19
C PHE A 227 17.37 -23.64 -50.79
N GLY A 228 16.37 -24.21 -51.44
CA GLY A 228 15.00 -24.24 -50.92
C GLY A 228 14.90 -25.25 -49.77
N THR A 229 14.13 -24.91 -48.75
CA THR A 229 13.89 -25.75 -47.57
C THR A 229 12.41 -25.95 -47.34
N ILE A 230 12.01 -27.15 -46.90
CA ILE A 230 10.66 -27.44 -46.41
C ILE A 230 10.76 -27.99 -44.99
N ASN A 231 10.05 -27.39 -44.03
CA ASN A 231 10.13 -27.75 -42.61
C ASN A 231 11.56 -27.80 -42.06
N GLY A 232 12.45 -26.98 -42.64
CA GLY A 232 13.88 -26.93 -42.30
C GLY A 232 14.77 -27.94 -43.05
N PHE A 233 14.23 -28.87 -43.82
CA PHE A 233 14.99 -29.82 -44.64
C PHE A 233 15.38 -29.23 -45.99
N CYS A 234 16.65 -29.34 -46.37
CA CYS A 234 17.15 -28.80 -47.63
C CYS A 234 16.85 -29.72 -48.83
N LEU A 235 16.27 -29.17 -49.90
CA LEU A 235 15.87 -29.92 -51.10
C LEU A 235 16.95 -29.92 -52.20
N GLY A 236 18.22 -29.99 -51.83
CA GLY A 236 19.30 -29.96 -52.82
C GLY A 236 20.67 -30.18 -52.22
N ARG A 237 21.67 -30.28 -53.10
CA ARG A 237 23.07 -30.47 -52.71
C ARG A 237 23.97 -29.70 -53.67
N LEU A 238 24.91 -28.93 -53.12
CA LEU A 238 25.95 -28.26 -53.90
C LEU A 238 27.32 -28.88 -53.58
N PRO A 239 28.30 -28.82 -54.49
CA PRO A 239 29.65 -29.32 -54.23
C PRO A 239 30.34 -28.68 -53.01
N ARG A 240 29.96 -27.44 -52.66
CA ARG A 240 30.51 -26.72 -51.48
C ARG A 240 29.74 -26.99 -50.19
N HIS A 241 28.53 -27.53 -50.26
CA HIS A 241 27.69 -27.79 -49.08
C HIS A 241 27.05 -29.17 -49.23
N HIS A 242 27.64 -30.14 -48.55
CA HIS A 242 27.20 -31.53 -48.57
C HIS A 242 26.09 -31.71 -47.53
N ILE A 243 24.87 -31.81 -48.01
CA ILE A 243 23.69 -32.22 -47.24
C ILE A 243 23.55 -33.74 -47.34
N ASP A 244 23.12 -34.36 -46.25
CA ASP A 244 22.91 -35.81 -46.19
C ASP A 244 21.70 -36.24 -47.01
N TRP A 245 21.82 -37.38 -47.68
CA TRP A 245 20.72 -37.94 -48.48
C TRP A 245 19.47 -38.20 -47.65
N HIS A 246 19.62 -38.53 -46.36
CA HIS A 246 18.48 -38.71 -45.46
C HIS A 246 17.67 -37.42 -45.27
N GLU A 247 18.34 -36.26 -45.19
CA GLU A 247 17.69 -34.95 -45.06
C GLU A 247 16.96 -34.57 -46.35
N ILE A 248 17.62 -34.75 -47.49
CA ILE A 248 17.01 -34.50 -48.82
C ILE A 248 15.77 -35.38 -49.00
N ASN A 249 15.89 -36.67 -48.69
CA ASN A 249 14.80 -37.63 -48.79
C ASN A 249 13.65 -37.30 -47.84
N ALA A 250 13.94 -36.86 -46.61
CA ALA A 250 12.92 -36.38 -45.67
C ALA A 250 12.17 -35.15 -46.23
N GLY A 251 12.89 -34.18 -46.78
CA GLY A 251 12.27 -33.02 -47.44
C GLY A 251 11.38 -33.42 -48.62
N TRP A 252 11.81 -34.36 -49.48
CA TRP A 252 10.96 -34.89 -50.54
C TRP A 252 9.74 -35.67 -50.02
N GLY A 253 9.85 -36.27 -48.83
CA GLY A 253 8.74 -36.89 -48.13
C GLY A 253 7.65 -35.89 -47.75
N ASP A 254 8.05 -34.76 -47.18
CA ASP A 254 7.15 -33.66 -46.84
C ASP A 254 6.53 -33.05 -48.10
N VAL A 255 7.31 -32.86 -49.18
CA VAL A 255 6.78 -32.40 -50.48
C VAL A 255 5.73 -33.36 -51.02
N ALA A 256 5.98 -34.67 -50.97
CA ALA A 256 5.02 -35.67 -51.43
C ALA A 256 3.70 -35.60 -50.63
N LEU A 257 3.79 -35.39 -49.31
CA LEU A 257 2.63 -35.21 -48.45
C LEU A 257 1.84 -33.93 -48.79
N VAL A 258 2.53 -32.81 -49.02
CA VAL A 258 1.91 -31.55 -49.47
C VAL A 258 1.13 -31.75 -50.76
N VAL A 259 1.73 -32.42 -51.75
CA VAL A 259 1.09 -32.62 -53.05
C VAL A 259 -0.18 -33.44 -52.93
N VAL A 260 -0.15 -34.56 -52.20
CA VAL A 260 -1.35 -35.37 -51.97
C VAL A 260 -2.43 -34.57 -51.28
N LEU A 261 -2.07 -33.81 -50.25
CA LEU A 261 -3.02 -33.05 -49.47
C LEU A 261 -3.60 -31.86 -50.25
N LEU A 262 -2.82 -31.21 -51.12
CA LEU A 262 -3.30 -30.20 -52.06
C LEU A 262 -4.26 -30.78 -53.09
N MET A 263 -3.99 -32.00 -53.58
CA MET A 263 -4.89 -32.67 -54.51
C MET A 263 -6.21 -33.05 -53.86
N GLU A 264 -6.17 -33.59 -52.63
CA GLU A 264 -7.38 -33.93 -51.86
C GLU A 264 -8.21 -32.69 -51.54
N THR A 265 -7.56 -31.58 -51.18
CA THR A 265 -8.28 -30.33 -50.85
C THR A 265 -8.85 -29.61 -52.07
N MET A 266 -8.20 -29.70 -53.23
CA MET A 266 -8.65 -29.09 -54.49
C MET A 266 -9.49 -30.03 -55.37
N ASP A 267 -9.73 -31.27 -54.92
CA ASP A 267 -10.42 -32.33 -55.65
C ASP A 267 -9.87 -32.54 -57.08
N ILE A 268 -8.55 -32.53 -57.22
CA ILE A 268 -7.86 -32.69 -58.52
C ILE A 268 -7.55 -34.19 -58.74
N PRO A 269 -8.18 -34.85 -59.72
CA PRO A 269 -7.90 -36.25 -60.01
C PRO A 269 -6.59 -36.38 -60.81
N ILE A 270 -5.55 -37.00 -60.22
CA ILE A 270 -4.42 -37.47 -61.03
C ILE A 270 -4.78 -38.81 -61.68
N ARG A 271 -4.64 -38.88 -63.00
CA ARG A 271 -5.03 -40.05 -63.81
C ARG A 271 -3.90 -41.06 -63.98
N ASP A 272 -2.67 -40.58 -64.19
CA ASP A 272 -1.56 -41.44 -64.62
C ASP A 272 -0.59 -41.81 -63.49
N PHE A 273 -0.61 -41.06 -62.39
CA PHE A 273 0.32 -41.19 -61.28
C PHE A 273 -0.41 -41.18 -59.93
N GLN A 274 0.12 -41.92 -58.97
CA GLN A 274 -0.32 -41.93 -57.59
C GLN A 274 0.89 -41.62 -56.71
N VAL A 275 0.84 -40.51 -55.98
CA VAL A 275 1.84 -40.15 -54.98
C VAL A 275 1.50 -40.86 -53.68
N VAL A 276 2.46 -41.58 -53.10
CA VAL A 276 2.32 -42.31 -51.84
C VAL A 276 3.33 -41.74 -50.83
N PRO A 277 2.88 -40.90 -49.87
CA PRO A 277 3.75 -40.31 -48.87
C PRO A 277 4.12 -41.35 -47.82
N LEU A 278 5.42 -41.62 -47.67
CA LEU A 278 6.00 -42.61 -46.73
C LEU A 278 7.23 -42.00 -46.02
N GLY A 279 7.11 -40.74 -45.59
CA GLY A 279 8.24 -39.97 -45.04
C GLY A 279 9.41 -39.94 -46.02
N SER A 280 10.62 -40.23 -45.53
CA SER A 280 11.85 -40.25 -46.35
C SER A 280 11.87 -41.29 -47.48
N TYR A 281 10.90 -42.22 -47.53
CA TYR A 281 10.81 -43.25 -48.57
C TYR A 281 9.55 -43.10 -49.42
N SER A 282 9.07 -41.87 -49.59
CA SER A 282 7.92 -41.55 -50.43
C SER A 282 8.12 -42.00 -51.88
N LYS A 283 7.04 -42.45 -52.52
CA LYS A 283 7.08 -43.10 -53.85
C LYS A 283 6.01 -42.54 -54.75
N ILE A 284 6.29 -42.56 -56.05
CA ILE A 284 5.29 -42.27 -57.09
C ILE A 284 5.05 -43.56 -57.85
N ARG A 285 3.79 -44.00 -57.89
CA ARG A 285 3.35 -45.18 -58.64
C ARG A 285 2.68 -44.71 -59.93
N ARG A 286 3.07 -45.28 -61.06
CA ARG A 286 2.35 -45.07 -62.33
C ARG A 286 1.16 -46.04 -62.39
N LEU A 287 -0.02 -45.54 -62.71
CA LEU A 287 -1.26 -46.33 -62.76
C LEU A 287 -1.44 -47.06 -64.10
N HIS A 288 -0.82 -46.55 -65.17
CA HIS A 288 -0.81 -47.19 -66.49
C HIS A 288 0.46 -48.03 -66.73
N PRO A 289 0.34 -49.32 -67.11
CA PRO A 289 1.46 -50.25 -67.27
C PRO A 289 2.12 -50.23 -68.64
N SER A 290 1.92 -49.22 -69.51
CA SER A 290 2.67 -49.14 -70.78
C SER A 290 3.94 -48.31 -70.61
N PRO A 291 5.13 -48.94 -70.46
CA PRO A 291 6.39 -48.23 -70.57
C PRO A 291 6.62 -47.88 -72.05
N THR A 292 6.14 -46.72 -72.49
CA THR A 292 6.75 -46.10 -73.68
C THR A 292 8.10 -45.57 -73.21
N MET A 293 9.16 -46.36 -73.42
CA MET A 293 10.53 -45.87 -73.30
C MET A 293 10.75 -44.87 -74.43
N GLU A 294 10.57 -43.59 -74.14
CA GLU A 294 11.10 -42.53 -74.98
C GLU A 294 12.62 -42.51 -74.79
N TYR A 295 13.30 -43.28 -75.64
CA TYR A 295 14.72 -43.08 -75.89
C TYR A 295 14.83 -41.81 -76.76
N ALA A 296 15.31 -40.73 -76.15
CA ALA A 296 15.88 -39.59 -76.87
C ALA A 296 17.39 -39.81 -77.02
#